data_AF-A0A8H4LGY6-F1
#
_entry.id   AF-A0A8H4LGY6-F1
#
_cell.length_a   1.000
_cell.length_b   1.000
_cell.length_c   1.000
_cell.angle_alpha   90.00
_cell.angle_beta   90.00
_cell.angle_gamma   90.00
#
_symmetry.space_group_name_H-M   'P 1'
#
loop_
_entity.id
_entity.type
_entity.pdbx_description
1 polymer ?
#
loop_
_entity_poly.entity_id
_entity_poly.type
_entity_poly.pdbx_seq_one_letter_code
_entity_poly.pdbx_strand_id
1 'polypeptide(L)'
;MEQGAPQPEPRPQAPLMSEALILQDYNVSAGRAPNTPIVEPWHLTAAEKVQLMDLLQTYSCMHEPRLVITMADFERFVDKIFGDWNSLMRETYKPTLKGRRPADTAIIVGRFKKTLPLSEDECEDPRPERMIGAQAFLGDSRGRLVSPKDVALRDGWTQLEAKMHAVDNYDTLERKRILDHNLDVIVAYARRRVQKWSIAGTASDPFVRSDDRVRSGDIVPLVLATERVWRVAQMYSELGPMCASISERNRRSVR
;
A
#
# COMPACT_ATOMS: atom_id res chain seq x y z
N MET A 1 50.28 8.91 -17.38
CA MET A 1 49.39 9.99 -16.91
C MET A 1 47.98 9.44 -16.99
N GLU A 2 47.52 8.77 -15.93
CA GLU A 2 46.13 8.32 -15.84
C GLU A 2 45.27 9.53 -15.47
N GLN A 3 44.38 9.92 -16.37
CA GLN A 3 43.36 10.92 -16.10
C GLN A 3 42.30 10.27 -15.21
N GLY A 4 42.27 10.66 -13.94
CA GLY A 4 41.26 10.25 -12.98
C GLY A 4 39.87 10.65 -13.49
N ALA A 5 38.97 9.67 -13.54
CA ALA A 5 37.58 9.91 -13.88
C ALA A 5 36.96 10.91 -12.89
N PRO A 6 36.15 11.88 -13.37
CA PRO A 6 35.50 12.85 -12.50
C PRO A 6 34.54 12.11 -11.55
N GLN A 7 34.71 12.33 -10.25
CA GLN A 7 33.74 11.87 -9.26
C GLN A 7 32.36 12.49 -9.55
N PRO A 8 31.27 11.73 -9.46
CA PRO A 8 29.93 12.28 -9.62
C PRO A 8 29.68 13.29 -8.49
N GLU A 9 29.38 14.53 -8.85
CA GLU A 9 29.00 15.56 -7.89
C GLU A 9 27.81 15.08 -7.04
N PRO A 10 27.82 15.33 -5.71
CA PRO A 10 26.70 14.97 -4.86
C PRO A 10 25.47 15.75 -5.31
N ARG A 11 24.41 15.02 -5.68
CA ARG A 11 23.11 15.62 -6.02
C ARG A 11 22.67 16.55 -4.89
N PRO A 12 22.18 17.77 -5.19
CA PRO A 12 21.61 18.66 -4.19
C PRO A 12 20.52 17.93 -3.42
N GLN A 13 20.72 17.74 -2.11
CA GLN A 13 19.70 17.15 -1.25
C GLN A 13 18.62 18.21 -1.03
N ALA A 14 17.38 17.89 -1.43
CA ALA A 14 16.24 18.76 -1.13
C ALA A 14 16.14 18.94 0.40
N PRO A 15 15.83 20.15 0.89
CA PRO A 15 15.70 20.39 2.31
C PRO A 15 14.59 19.51 2.91
N LEU A 16 14.90 18.90 4.06
CA LEU A 16 13.95 18.11 4.85
C LEU A 16 12.74 18.97 5.22
N MET A 17 11.54 18.40 5.08
CA MET A 17 10.32 19.05 5.54
C MET A 17 10.36 19.20 7.06
N SER A 18 10.24 20.44 7.52
CA SER A 18 10.16 20.79 8.93
C SER A 18 9.04 21.78 9.14
N GLU A 19 8.56 21.89 10.37
CA GLU A 19 7.61 22.92 10.78
C GLU A 19 8.11 24.32 10.39
N ALA A 20 9.40 24.60 10.59
CA ALA A 20 10.03 25.86 10.22
C ALA A 20 9.94 26.15 8.71
N LEU A 21 9.99 25.12 7.86
CA LEU A 21 9.87 25.27 6.41
C LEU A 21 8.41 25.58 6.00
N ILE A 22 7.41 25.00 6.68
CA ILE A 22 5.99 25.35 6.47
C ILE A 22 5.70 26.76 6.94
N LEU A 23 6.27 27.18 8.06
CA LEU A 23 6.08 28.53 8.57
C LEU A 23 6.65 29.62 7.64
N GLN A 24 7.55 29.24 6.72
CA GLN A 24 8.09 30.11 5.68
C GLN A 24 7.33 30.01 4.34
N ASP A 25 6.29 29.16 4.28
CA ASP A 25 5.44 29.04 3.09
C ASP A 25 4.69 30.35 2.86
N TYR A 26 4.94 30.97 1.71
CA TYR A 26 4.28 32.21 1.29
C TYR A 26 2.87 31.97 0.74
N ASN A 27 2.52 30.72 0.42
CA ASN A 27 1.24 30.34 -0.15
C ASN A 27 0.18 30.09 0.94
N VAL A 28 0.01 31.05 1.85
CA VAL A 28 -0.83 30.93 3.04
C VAL A 28 -1.74 32.14 3.21
N SER A 29 -2.87 31.94 3.89
CA SER A 29 -3.72 33.03 4.33
C SER A 29 -3.16 33.68 5.59
N ALA A 30 -3.21 35.01 5.65
CA ALA A 30 -2.86 35.76 6.86
C ALA A 30 -3.91 35.60 7.98
N GLY A 31 -5.13 35.20 7.62
CA GLY A 31 -6.22 35.03 8.57
C GLY A 31 -7.60 35.13 7.93
N ARG A 32 -8.62 34.79 8.71
CA ARG A 32 -9.98 34.63 8.23
C ARG A 32 -11.02 34.69 9.36
N ALA A 33 -12.17 35.30 9.05
CA ALA A 33 -13.32 35.33 9.93
C ALA A 33 -14.02 33.96 10.04
N PRO A 34 -14.75 33.69 11.15
CA PRO A 34 -15.56 32.49 11.30
C PRO A 34 -16.55 32.28 10.15
N ASN A 35 -16.90 31.02 9.86
CA ASN A 35 -17.81 30.60 8.79
C ASN A 35 -17.42 31.02 7.37
N THR A 36 -16.15 31.36 7.14
CA THR A 36 -15.70 31.63 5.78
C THR A 36 -15.30 30.30 5.13
N PRO A 37 -15.60 30.01 3.84
CA PRO A 37 -15.31 28.71 3.21
C PRO A 37 -13.90 28.58 2.64
N ILE A 38 -13.13 27.58 3.08
CA ILE A 38 -11.78 27.25 2.58
C ILE A 38 -11.97 26.43 1.32
N VAL A 39 -11.65 27.03 0.17
CA VAL A 39 -11.89 26.43 -1.16
C VAL A 39 -10.63 26.00 -1.89
N GLU A 40 -9.48 26.50 -1.46
CA GLU A 40 -8.21 26.31 -2.17
C GLU A 40 -7.07 26.17 -1.14
N PRO A 41 -5.95 25.52 -1.48
CA PRO A 41 -4.80 25.33 -0.61
C PRO A 41 -4.28 26.60 0.08
N TRP A 42 -4.25 27.72 -0.63
CA TRP A 42 -3.73 29.00 -0.14
C TRP A 42 -4.66 29.72 0.84
N HIS A 43 -5.89 29.22 1.03
CA HIS A 43 -6.79 29.73 2.06
C HIS A 43 -6.43 29.21 3.46
N LEU A 44 -5.53 28.23 3.58
CA LEU A 44 -5.01 27.76 4.85
C LEU A 44 -3.92 28.71 5.38
N THR A 45 -3.94 28.94 6.69
CA THR A 45 -2.86 29.61 7.42
C THR A 45 -1.65 28.69 7.57
N ALA A 46 -0.47 29.27 7.86
CA ALA A 46 0.72 28.48 8.12
C ALA A 46 0.54 27.51 9.30
N ALA A 47 -0.13 27.96 10.38
CA ALA A 47 -0.40 27.11 11.54
C ALA A 47 -1.33 25.93 11.19
N GLU A 48 -2.35 26.14 10.35
CA GLU A 48 -3.23 25.04 9.88
C GLU A 48 -2.47 24.04 9.03
N LYS A 49 -1.55 24.50 8.17
CA LYS A 49 -0.66 23.63 7.38
C LYS A 49 0.26 22.80 8.26
N VAL A 50 0.82 23.38 9.33
CA VAL A 50 1.60 22.64 10.34
C VAL A 50 0.75 21.54 10.97
N GLN A 51 -0.51 21.82 11.29
CA GLN A 51 -1.45 20.84 11.85
C GLN A 51 -1.89 19.75 10.84
N LEU A 52 -1.44 19.78 9.59
CA LEU A 52 -1.61 18.68 8.63
C LEU A 52 -0.37 17.78 8.53
N MET A 53 0.75 18.15 9.17
CA MET A 53 2.00 17.39 9.09
C MET A 53 1.90 15.99 9.70
N ASP A 54 1.15 15.81 10.79
CA ASP A 54 0.95 14.49 11.41
C ASP A 54 0.28 13.50 10.44
N LEU A 55 -0.65 13.99 9.63
CA LEU A 55 -1.33 13.23 8.58
C LEU A 55 -0.37 12.86 7.44
N LEU A 56 0.47 13.81 7.01
CA LEU A 56 1.49 13.54 6.00
C LEU A 56 2.55 12.55 6.50
N GLN A 57 3.01 12.69 7.74
CA GLN A 57 3.94 11.75 8.36
C GLN A 57 3.33 10.34 8.43
N THR A 58 2.06 10.25 8.82
CA THR A 58 1.32 8.98 8.80
C THR A 58 1.30 8.39 7.38
N TYR A 59 1.06 9.22 6.36
CA TYR A 59 1.10 8.81 4.95
C TYR A 59 2.47 8.28 4.53
N SER A 60 3.54 9.02 4.82
CA SER A 60 4.90 8.67 4.45
C SER A 60 5.39 7.37 5.10
N CYS A 61 5.05 7.13 6.37
CA CYS A 61 5.39 5.89 7.07
C CYS A 61 4.82 4.62 6.40
N MET A 62 3.76 4.74 5.59
CA MET A 62 3.17 3.60 4.88
C MET A 62 3.88 3.24 3.57
N HIS A 63 4.43 4.24 2.88
CA HIS A 63 5.09 4.02 1.60
C HIS A 63 6.49 3.47 1.81
N GLU A 64 7.28 4.15 2.63
CA GLU A 64 8.66 3.78 2.96
C GLU A 64 9.09 4.45 4.28
N PRO A 65 9.50 3.68 5.30
CA PRO A 65 9.85 4.22 6.62
C PRO A 65 11.13 5.09 6.64
N ARG A 66 11.77 5.32 5.48
CA ARG A 66 12.98 6.13 5.32
C ARG A 66 12.81 7.31 4.37
N LEU A 67 11.58 7.55 3.90
CA LEU A 67 11.33 8.59 2.91
C LEU A 67 11.43 9.95 3.59
N VAL A 68 12.40 10.75 3.13
CA VAL A 68 12.52 12.15 3.53
C VAL A 68 11.35 12.89 2.92
N ILE A 69 10.45 13.39 3.77
CA ILE A 69 9.33 14.22 3.34
C ILE A 69 9.90 15.55 2.84
N THR A 70 9.49 15.98 1.65
CA THR A 70 9.87 17.27 1.05
C THR A 70 8.68 18.22 0.96
N MET A 71 8.91 19.50 0.66
CA MET A 71 7.83 20.47 0.39
C MET A 71 6.95 20.03 -0.79
N ALA A 72 7.55 19.44 -1.83
CA ALA A 72 6.80 18.92 -2.97
C ALA A 72 5.86 17.77 -2.58
N ASP A 73 6.24 16.92 -1.61
CA ASP A 73 5.35 15.89 -1.08
C ASP A 73 4.19 16.50 -0.29
N PHE A 74 4.46 17.56 0.47
CA PHE A 74 3.43 18.32 1.18
C PHE A 74 2.45 18.99 0.21
N GLU A 75 2.93 19.66 -0.83
CA GLU A 75 2.08 20.26 -1.88
C GLU A 75 1.20 19.21 -2.55
N ARG A 76 1.77 18.08 -2.98
CA ARG A 76 1.00 16.96 -3.55
C ARG A 76 -0.03 16.40 -2.59
N PHE A 77 0.27 16.38 -1.29
CA PHE A 77 -0.68 15.96 -0.28
C PHE A 77 -1.82 16.96 -0.12
N VAL A 78 -1.51 18.26 -0.09
CA VAL A 78 -2.52 19.31 -0.04
C VAL A 78 -3.40 19.30 -1.29
N ASP A 79 -2.83 19.10 -2.48
CA ASP A 79 -3.59 18.95 -3.72
C ASP A 79 -4.59 17.77 -3.63
N LYS A 80 -4.22 16.67 -2.99
CA LYS A 80 -5.14 15.53 -2.77
C LYS A 80 -6.29 15.87 -1.82
N ILE A 81 -6.06 16.75 -0.84
CA ILE A 81 -7.11 17.25 0.05
C ILE A 81 -8.15 18.04 -0.77
N PHE A 82 -7.70 18.91 -1.68
CA PHE A 82 -8.57 19.83 -2.42
C PHE A 82 -8.99 19.35 -3.82
N GLY A 83 -8.44 18.25 -4.34
CA GLY A 83 -8.51 17.86 -5.76
C GLY A 83 -9.88 17.82 -6.43
N ASP A 84 -10.96 17.62 -5.66
CA ASP A 84 -12.36 17.81 -6.08
C ASP A 84 -13.24 18.22 -4.88
N TRP A 85 -12.64 18.86 -3.87
CA TRP A 85 -13.30 19.09 -2.59
C TRP A 85 -12.97 20.46 -2.02
N ASN A 86 -13.96 21.06 -1.35
CA ASN A 86 -13.77 22.24 -0.52
C ASN A 86 -14.60 22.14 0.76
N SER A 87 -14.36 23.03 1.71
CA SER A 87 -15.03 23.00 3.02
C SER A 87 -16.56 23.23 3.01
N LEU A 88 -17.16 23.66 1.88
CA LEU A 88 -18.62 23.71 1.74
C LEU A 88 -19.21 22.31 1.53
N MET A 89 -18.43 21.41 0.96
CA MET A 89 -18.84 20.03 0.74
C MET A 89 -18.82 19.27 2.07
N ARG A 90 -19.91 18.57 2.38
CA ARG A 90 -19.96 17.75 3.59
C ARG A 90 -19.04 16.55 3.44
N GLU A 91 -18.05 16.44 4.33
CA GLU A 91 -17.25 15.24 4.44
C GLU A 91 -18.07 14.15 5.17
N THR A 92 -18.86 13.42 4.39
CA THR A 92 -19.63 12.25 4.86
C THR A 92 -18.97 10.94 4.43
N TYR A 93 -17.90 11.01 3.65
CA TYR A 93 -17.27 9.83 3.10
C TYR A 93 -16.45 9.13 4.19
N LYS A 94 -16.87 7.91 4.53
CA LYS A 94 -16.09 6.98 5.32
C LYS A 94 -15.46 5.98 4.36
N PRO A 95 -14.16 6.09 4.05
CA PRO A 95 -13.49 5.17 3.14
C PRO A 95 -13.68 3.74 3.63
N THR A 96 -14.09 2.85 2.73
CA THR A 96 -14.24 1.43 3.03
C THR A 96 -13.21 0.66 2.23
N LEU A 97 -12.47 -0.21 2.90
CA LEU A 97 -11.47 -1.04 2.25
C LEU A 97 -12.16 -2.00 1.28
N LYS A 98 -11.88 -1.85 -0.01
CA LYS A 98 -12.43 -2.74 -1.04
C LYS A 98 -11.94 -4.17 -0.78
N GLY A 99 -12.87 -5.13 -0.83
CA GLY A 99 -12.55 -6.55 -0.73
C GLY A 99 -11.62 -6.99 -1.87
N ARG A 100 -10.85 -8.05 -1.64
CA ARG A 100 -10.02 -8.64 -2.71
C ARG A 100 -10.96 -9.34 -3.70
N ARG A 101 -10.85 -9.02 -4.98
CA ARG A 101 -11.53 -9.79 -6.02
C ARG A 101 -10.56 -10.86 -6.54
N PRO A 102 -10.97 -12.13 -6.66
CA PRO A 102 -10.10 -13.18 -7.18
C PRO A 102 -9.49 -12.82 -8.54
N ALA A 103 -10.27 -12.13 -9.39
CA ALA A 103 -9.84 -11.64 -10.69
C ALA A 103 -8.68 -10.63 -10.63
N ASP A 104 -8.54 -9.87 -9.54
CA ASP A 104 -7.44 -8.93 -9.40
C ASP A 104 -6.14 -9.72 -9.17
N THR A 105 -6.16 -10.74 -8.30
CA THR A 105 -4.94 -11.48 -7.92
C THR A 105 -4.56 -12.62 -8.87
N ALA A 106 -5.45 -12.99 -9.79
CA ALA A 106 -5.24 -14.14 -10.67
C ALA A 106 -4.31 -13.79 -11.84
N ILE A 107 -3.17 -14.47 -11.93
CA ILE A 107 -2.28 -14.38 -13.10
C ILE A 107 -2.52 -15.56 -14.04
N ILE A 108 -2.52 -15.27 -15.34
CA ILE A 108 -2.56 -16.30 -16.38
C ILE A 108 -1.16 -16.91 -16.49
N VAL A 109 -1.01 -18.15 -16.06
CA VAL A 109 0.27 -18.88 -16.06
C VAL A 109 0.50 -19.69 -17.33
N GLY A 110 -0.57 -19.94 -18.10
CA GLY A 110 -0.48 -20.80 -19.28
C GLY A 110 -1.85 -21.18 -19.85
N ARG A 111 -1.90 -22.33 -20.51
CA ARG A 111 -3.14 -22.94 -21.02
C ARG A 111 -3.27 -24.40 -20.58
N PHE A 112 -4.49 -24.88 -20.45
CA PHE A 112 -4.74 -26.28 -20.10
C PHE A 112 -4.32 -27.23 -21.25
N LYS A 113 -3.56 -28.28 -20.90
CA LYS A 113 -3.13 -29.35 -21.82
C LYS A 113 -4.25 -30.35 -22.11
N LYS A 114 -5.22 -30.46 -21.21
CA LYS A 114 -6.37 -31.35 -21.31
C LYS A 114 -7.55 -30.73 -20.58
N THR A 115 -8.76 -31.15 -20.95
CA THR A 115 -9.96 -30.79 -20.19
C THR A 115 -9.88 -31.41 -18.80
N LEU A 116 -10.01 -30.59 -17.75
CA LEU A 116 -9.97 -31.08 -16.38
C LEU A 116 -11.37 -31.55 -15.94
N PRO A 117 -11.49 -32.74 -15.32
CA PRO A 117 -12.77 -33.18 -14.76
C PRO A 117 -13.20 -32.23 -13.63
N LEU A 118 -14.51 -32.03 -13.50
CA LEU A 118 -15.08 -31.42 -12.30
C LEU A 118 -14.84 -32.37 -11.10
N SER A 119 -14.83 -31.84 -9.87
CA SER A 119 -14.72 -32.72 -8.68
C SER A 119 -15.87 -33.72 -8.65
N GLU A 120 -15.72 -34.86 -7.94
CA GLU A 120 -16.77 -35.90 -7.86
C GLU A 120 -18.15 -35.35 -7.43
N ASP A 121 -18.18 -34.22 -6.70
CA ASP A 121 -19.40 -33.52 -6.27
C ASP A 121 -20.02 -32.57 -7.32
N GLU A 122 -19.37 -32.34 -8.47
CA GLU A 122 -19.82 -31.39 -9.50
C GLU A 122 -20.26 -32.17 -10.76
N CYS A 123 -21.56 -32.48 -10.83
CA CYS A 123 -22.18 -33.37 -11.83
C CYS A 123 -22.64 -32.66 -13.13
N GLU A 124 -21.98 -31.59 -13.57
CA GLU A 124 -22.34 -30.88 -14.81
C GLU A 124 -21.21 -30.88 -15.85
N ASP A 125 -21.56 -30.53 -17.09
CA ASP A 125 -20.62 -30.44 -18.21
C ASP A 125 -19.36 -29.63 -17.86
N PRO A 126 -18.18 -30.00 -18.41
CA PRO A 126 -16.94 -29.30 -18.10
C PRO A 126 -17.03 -27.84 -18.51
N ARG A 127 -16.94 -26.96 -17.51
CA ARG A 127 -16.96 -25.50 -17.69
C ARG A 127 -15.95 -25.05 -18.76
N PRO A 128 -16.30 -24.07 -19.62
CA PRO A 128 -15.41 -23.58 -20.68
C PRO A 128 -14.02 -23.17 -20.17
N GLU A 129 -13.93 -22.63 -18.94
CA GLU A 129 -12.66 -22.23 -18.33
C GLU A 129 -11.72 -23.40 -17.99
N ARG A 130 -12.21 -24.63 -18.01
CA ARG A 130 -11.45 -25.86 -17.69
C ARG A 130 -11.21 -26.75 -18.91
N MET A 131 -11.59 -26.29 -20.10
CA MET A 131 -11.37 -27.01 -21.35
C MET A 131 -9.92 -26.93 -21.82
N ILE A 132 -9.50 -27.89 -22.64
CA ILE A 132 -8.21 -27.84 -23.32
C ILE A 132 -8.02 -26.50 -24.07
N GLY A 133 -6.83 -25.91 -23.97
CA GLY A 133 -6.51 -24.62 -24.58
C GLY A 133 -7.04 -23.38 -23.84
N ALA A 134 -7.94 -23.54 -22.85
CA ALA A 134 -8.40 -22.45 -21.99
C ALA A 134 -7.26 -21.92 -21.11
N GLN A 135 -7.38 -20.66 -20.68
CA GLN A 135 -6.37 -20.01 -19.85
C GLN A 135 -6.31 -20.67 -18.47
N ALA A 136 -5.10 -21.04 -18.06
CA ALA A 136 -4.83 -21.58 -16.74
C ALA A 136 -4.32 -20.47 -15.82
N PHE A 137 -4.89 -20.42 -14.61
CA PHE A 137 -4.45 -19.56 -13.52
C PHE A 137 -3.75 -20.40 -12.44
N LEU A 138 -2.88 -19.78 -11.64
CA LEU A 138 -2.16 -20.51 -10.59
C LEU A 138 -3.10 -21.12 -9.53
N GLY A 139 -4.29 -20.54 -9.35
CA GLY A 139 -5.39 -21.10 -8.55
C GLY A 139 -6.75 -20.84 -9.20
N ASP A 140 -7.72 -21.72 -8.95
CA ASP A 140 -9.11 -21.50 -9.35
C ASP A 140 -9.81 -20.46 -8.45
N SER A 141 -11.05 -20.10 -8.77
CA SER A 141 -11.86 -19.16 -7.98
C SER A 141 -12.15 -19.63 -6.54
N ARG A 142 -11.84 -20.90 -6.22
CA ARG A 142 -11.92 -21.51 -4.88
C ARG A 142 -10.56 -21.66 -4.22
N GLY A 143 -9.49 -21.14 -4.83
CA GLY A 143 -8.12 -21.23 -4.31
C GLY A 143 -7.46 -22.60 -4.49
N ARG A 144 -8.05 -23.51 -5.28
CA ARG A 144 -7.43 -24.80 -5.59
C ARG A 144 -6.32 -24.59 -6.61
N LEU A 145 -5.11 -25.03 -6.26
CA LEU A 145 -3.96 -24.97 -7.16
C LEU A 145 -4.19 -25.89 -8.36
N VAL A 146 -3.91 -25.36 -9.55
CA VAL A 146 -3.91 -26.19 -10.76
C VAL A 146 -2.65 -27.05 -10.77
N SER A 147 -2.82 -28.35 -11.00
CA SER A 147 -1.68 -29.26 -11.09
C SER A 147 -0.79 -28.87 -12.28
N PRO A 148 0.53 -28.71 -12.08
CA PRO A 148 1.43 -28.31 -13.16
C PRO A 148 1.49 -29.28 -14.34
N LYS A 149 1.12 -30.54 -14.13
CA LYS A 149 1.06 -31.56 -15.19
C LYS A 149 -0.04 -31.24 -16.22
N ASP A 150 -1.05 -30.50 -15.81
CA ASP A 150 -2.25 -30.22 -16.61
C ASP A 150 -2.17 -28.87 -17.33
N VAL A 151 -1.09 -28.12 -17.12
CA VAL A 151 -0.88 -26.78 -17.69
C VAL A 151 0.36 -26.78 -18.58
N ALA A 152 0.21 -26.21 -19.78
CA ALA A 152 1.30 -25.73 -20.60
C ALA A 152 1.58 -24.30 -20.15
N LEU A 153 2.69 -24.10 -19.44
CA LEU A 153 3.13 -22.78 -19.02
C LEU A 153 3.46 -21.91 -20.24
N ARG A 154 3.45 -20.59 -20.05
CA ARG A 154 3.94 -19.65 -21.08
C ARG A 154 5.36 -19.99 -21.50
N ASP A 155 5.69 -19.71 -22.76
CA ASP A 155 7.01 -19.99 -23.30
C ASP A 155 8.12 -19.33 -22.46
N GLY A 156 9.13 -20.13 -22.10
CA GLY A 156 10.23 -19.69 -21.24
C GLY A 156 9.92 -19.67 -19.74
N TRP A 157 8.69 -19.96 -19.31
CA TRP A 157 8.34 -19.99 -17.89
C TRP A 157 8.47 -21.39 -17.29
N THR A 158 9.21 -21.47 -16.20
CA THR A 158 9.22 -22.55 -15.23
C THR A 158 8.08 -22.37 -14.21
N GLN A 159 7.79 -23.42 -13.44
CA GLN A 159 6.82 -23.32 -12.34
C GLN A 159 7.24 -22.31 -11.27
N LEU A 160 8.55 -22.17 -11.06
CA LEU A 160 9.08 -21.23 -10.08
C LEU A 160 8.83 -19.79 -10.54
N GLU A 161 9.13 -19.47 -11.80
CA GLU A 161 8.86 -18.15 -12.38
C GLU A 161 7.37 -17.82 -12.37
N ALA A 162 6.50 -18.78 -12.71
CA ALA A 162 5.07 -18.60 -12.63
C ALA A 162 4.60 -18.26 -11.19
N LYS A 163 5.18 -18.89 -10.16
CA LYS A 163 4.89 -18.58 -8.76
C LYS A 163 5.44 -17.21 -8.35
N MET A 164 6.66 -16.86 -8.78
CA MET A 164 7.25 -15.55 -8.51
C MET A 164 6.38 -14.42 -9.09
N HIS A 165 5.99 -14.54 -10.36
CA HIS A 165 5.08 -13.58 -10.99
C HIS A 165 3.72 -13.48 -10.30
N ALA A 166 3.20 -14.57 -9.73
CA ALA A 166 1.96 -14.53 -8.96
C ALA A 166 2.12 -13.72 -7.67
N VAL A 167 3.24 -13.92 -6.97
CA VAL A 167 3.59 -13.18 -5.75
C VAL A 167 3.78 -11.70 -6.07
N ASP A 168 4.53 -11.37 -7.11
CA ASP A 168 4.78 -9.97 -7.53
C ASP A 168 3.47 -9.26 -7.91
N ASN A 169 2.59 -9.94 -8.66
CA ASN A 169 1.29 -9.40 -9.02
C ASN A 169 0.41 -9.17 -7.78
N TYR A 170 0.36 -10.15 -6.88
CA TYR A 170 -0.37 -10.02 -5.62
C TYR A 170 0.15 -8.81 -4.81
N ASP A 171 1.47 -8.71 -4.63
CA ASP A 171 2.08 -7.64 -3.84
C ASP A 171 1.86 -6.25 -4.44
N THR A 172 1.94 -6.15 -5.77
CA THR A 172 1.67 -4.89 -6.49
C THR A 172 0.24 -4.43 -6.25
N LEU A 173 -0.73 -5.34 -6.37
CA LEU A 173 -2.14 -5.02 -6.21
C LEU A 173 -2.53 -4.78 -4.76
N GLU A 174 -1.99 -5.56 -3.83
CA GLU A 174 -2.23 -5.37 -2.40
C GLU A 174 -1.62 -4.04 -1.94
N ARG A 175 -0.41 -3.70 -2.40
CA ARG A 175 0.20 -2.38 -2.18
C ARG A 175 -0.71 -1.27 -2.67
N LYS A 176 -1.17 -1.33 -3.92
CA LYS A 176 -2.10 -0.33 -4.46
C LYS A 176 -3.39 -0.24 -3.63
N ARG A 177 -4.02 -1.37 -3.34
CA ARG A 177 -5.29 -1.45 -2.59
C ARG A 177 -5.19 -0.82 -1.20
N ILE A 178 -4.13 -1.15 -0.46
CA ILE A 178 -3.92 -0.67 0.91
C ILE A 178 -3.51 0.81 0.90
N LEU A 179 -2.57 1.20 0.04
CA LEU A 179 -2.10 2.60 -0.02
C LEU A 179 -3.19 3.55 -0.50
N ASP A 180 -3.96 3.19 -1.53
CA ASP A 180 -5.09 3.99 -2.01
C ASP A 180 -6.13 4.16 -0.87
N HIS A 181 -6.49 3.06 -0.18
CA HIS A 181 -7.44 3.12 0.93
C HIS A 181 -6.95 3.99 2.10
N ASN A 182 -5.71 3.79 2.54
CA ASN A 182 -5.19 4.56 3.66
C ASN A 182 -5.02 6.04 3.29
N LEU A 183 -4.66 6.35 2.05
CA LEU A 183 -4.66 7.73 1.55
C LEU A 183 -6.04 8.36 1.64
N ASP A 184 -7.09 7.65 1.19
CA ASP A 184 -8.47 8.12 1.31
C ASP A 184 -8.85 8.41 2.77
N VAL A 185 -8.45 7.55 3.71
CA VAL A 185 -8.66 7.74 5.15
C VAL A 185 -8.01 9.03 5.63
N ILE A 186 -6.72 9.22 5.31
CA ILE A 186 -5.95 10.39 5.73
C ILE A 186 -6.53 11.68 5.13
N VAL A 187 -6.91 11.66 3.85
CA VAL A 187 -7.56 12.78 3.18
C VAL A 187 -8.90 13.11 3.86
N ALA A 188 -9.71 12.11 4.20
CA ALA A 188 -10.97 12.34 4.91
C ALA A 188 -10.73 12.96 6.31
N TYR A 189 -9.67 12.55 7.02
CA TYR A 189 -9.26 13.19 8.28
C TYR A 189 -8.87 14.66 8.07
N ALA A 190 -8.05 14.95 7.06
CA ALA A 190 -7.64 16.31 6.74
C ALA A 190 -8.84 17.21 6.40
N ARG A 191 -9.76 16.73 5.54
CA ARG A 191 -10.96 17.46 5.14
C ARG A 191 -11.88 17.78 6.32
N ARG A 192 -12.03 16.87 7.29
CA ARG A 192 -12.76 17.15 8.54
C ARG A 192 -12.12 18.26 9.37
N ARG A 193 -10.78 18.31 9.43
CA ARG A 193 -10.05 19.40 10.10
C ARG A 193 -10.30 20.73 9.39
N VAL A 194 -10.10 20.76 8.07
CA VAL A 194 -10.32 21.96 7.23
C VAL A 194 -11.76 22.48 7.36
N GLN A 195 -12.76 21.59 7.40
CA GLN A 195 -14.15 21.99 7.61
C GLN A 195 -14.40 22.61 9.00
N LYS A 196 -13.75 22.10 10.05
CA LYS A 196 -13.86 22.68 11.39
C LYS A 196 -13.17 24.04 11.48
N TRP A 197 -12.03 24.18 10.82
CA TRP A 197 -11.30 25.45 10.74
C TRP A 197 -12.08 26.51 9.94
N SER A 198 -12.76 26.13 8.85
CA SER A 198 -13.59 27.07 8.08
C SER A 198 -14.74 27.65 8.93
N ILE A 199 -15.31 26.85 9.83
CA ILE A 199 -16.36 27.29 10.77
C ILE A 199 -15.77 28.18 11.87
N ALA A 200 -14.65 27.79 12.47
CA ALA A 200 -14.04 28.49 13.58
C ALA A 200 -13.40 29.84 13.17
N GLY A 201 -12.84 29.93 11.96
CA GLY A 201 -11.96 31.03 11.57
C GLY A 201 -10.60 30.96 12.27
N THR A 202 -9.83 32.04 12.19
CA THR A 202 -8.42 32.07 12.64
C THR A 202 -8.18 33.01 13.83
N ALA A 203 -9.24 33.39 14.54
CA ALA A 203 -9.11 34.23 15.75
C ALA A 203 -8.46 33.47 16.93
N SER A 204 -8.34 32.15 16.83
CA SER A 204 -7.68 31.28 17.78
C SER A 204 -6.80 30.28 17.03
N ASP A 205 -5.81 29.72 17.73
CA ASP A 205 -4.92 28.73 17.13
C ASP A 205 -5.70 27.52 16.59
N PRO A 206 -5.26 26.95 15.45
CA PRO A 206 -5.96 25.84 14.83
C PRO A 206 -5.92 24.60 15.73
N PHE A 207 -7.09 24.25 16.24
CA PHE A 207 -7.26 23.11 17.13
C PHE A 207 -7.72 21.86 16.37
N VAL A 208 -7.07 20.73 16.64
CA VAL A 208 -7.44 19.41 16.12
C VAL A 208 -8.07 18.59 17.24
N ARG A 209 -9.37 18.29 17.12
CA ARG A 209 -10.09 17.45 18.09
C ARG A 209 -9.53 16.02 18.07
N SER A 210 -9.66 15.31 19.19
CA SER A 210 -9.27 13.89 19.31
C SER A 210 -9.86 12.99 18.22
N ASP A 211 -11.05 13.32 17.76
CA ASP A 211 -11.81 12.49 16.81
C ASP A 211 -11.39 12.75 15.36
N ASP A 212 -10.60 13.80 15.13
CA ASP A 212 -9.97 14.12 13.85
C ASP A 212 -8.48 13.75 13.83
N ARG A 213 -8.02 13.03 14.84
CA ARG A 213 -6.70 12.39 14.85
C ARG A 213 -6.83 10.95 14.38
N VAL A 214 -5.89 10.52 13.56
CA VAL A 214 -5.80 9.12 13.11
C VAL A 214 -5.61 8.24 14.34
N ARG A 215 -6.47 7.22 14.49
CA ARG A 215 -6.42 6.29 15.62
C ARG A 215 -5.70 5.00 15.22
N SER A 216 -5.26 4.26 16.24
CA SER A 216 -4.77 2.91 16.04
C SER A 216 -5.87 2.05 15.42
N GLY A 217 -5.58 1.44 14.27
CA GLY A 217 -6.53 0.61 13.52
C GLY A 217 -7.27 1.31 12.38
N ASP A 218 -7.22 2.65 12.28
CA ASP A 218 -7.79 3.35 11.11
C ASP A 218 -6.95 3.14 9.85
N ILE A 219 -5.63 3.00 10.04
CA ILE A 219 -4.68 2.71 8.98
C ILE A 219 -4.49 1.20 8.89
N VAL A 220 -4.71 0.65 7.71
CA VAL A 220 -4.56 -0.78 7.46
C VAL A 220 -3.10 -1.10 7.18
N PRO A 221 -2.47 -2.04 7.91
CA PRO A 221 -1.08 -2.40 7.65
C PRO A 221 -0.92 -3.06 6.28
N LEU A 222 0.12 -2.67 5.55
CA LEU A 222 0.51 -3.36 4.33
C LEU A 222 1.20 -4.68 4.70
N VAL A 223 0.64 -5.79 4.22
CA VAL A 223 1.22 -7.13 4.42
C VAL A 223 1.40 -7.81 3.08
N LEU A 224 2.66 -7.98 2.69
CA LEU A 224 3.03 -8.55 1.39
C LEU A 224 3.19 -10.08 1.48
N ALA A 225 2.83 -10.77 0.40
CA ALA A 225 3.09 -12.19 0.23
C ALA A 225 4.60 -12.47 0.22
N THR A 226 5.41 -11.64 -0.42
CA THR A 226 6.88 -11.78 -0.41
C THR A 226 7.42 -11.80 1.02
N GLU A 227 7.01 -10.86 1.86
CA GLU A 227 7.44 -10.81 3.27
C GLU A 227 7.04 -12.06 4.05
N ARG A 228 5.82 -12.58 3.80
CA ARG A 228 5.36 -13.82 4.44
C ARG A 228 6.19 -15.03 4.00
N VAL A 229 6.47 -15.16 2.70
CA VAL A 229 7.30 -16.23 2.16
C VAL A 229 8.70 -16.18 2.76
N TRP A 230 9.31 -15.00 2.83
CA TRP A 230 10.63 -14.81 3.44
C TRP A 230 10.65 -15.18 4.92
N ARG A 231 9.66 -14.74 5.72
CA ARG A 231 9.59 -15.12 7.14
C ARG A 231 9.45 -16.63 7.31
N VAL A 232 8.62 -17.27 6.51
CA VAL A 232 8.45 -18.73 6.56
C VAL A 232 9.76 -19.44 6.17
N ALA A 233 10.44 -18.99 5.11
CA ALA A 233 11.73 -19.54 4.70
C ALA A 233 12.79 -19.39 5.79
N GLN A 234 12.85 -18.21 6.44
CA GLN A 234 13.75 -17.95 7.56
C GLN A 234 13.46 -18.89 8.73
N MET A 235 12.20 -19.03 9.13
CA MET A 235 11.80 -19.97 10.19
C MET A 235 12.26 -21.40 9.89
N TYR A 236 12.11 -21.89 8.65
CA TYR A 236 12.59 -23.22 8.27
C TYR A 236 14.12 -23.34 8.29
N SER A 237 14.85 -22.28 7.92
CA SER A 237 16.31 -22.26 8.00
C SER A 237 16.83 -22.34 9.44
N GLU A 238 16.10 -21.76 10.40
CA GLU A 238 16.42 -21.79 11.83
C GLU A 238 16.06 -23.15 12.48
N LEU A 239 15.02 -23.82 11.98
CA LEU A 239 14.58 -25.14 12.47
C LEU A 239 15.43 -26.31 11.94
N GLY A 240 16.02 -26.19 10.74
CA GLY A 240 16.86 -27.23 10.13
C GLY A 240 18.00 -27.73 11.05
N PRO A 241 18.81 -26.83 11.64
CA PRO A 241 19.87 -27.20 12.59
C PRO A 241 19.35 -27.85 13.88
N MET A 242 18.18 -27.44 14.37
CA MET A 242 17.55 -28.02 15.57
C MET A 242 17.07 -29.45 15.33
N CYS A 243 16.46 -29.73 14.18
CA CYS A 243 16.02 -31.08 13.82
C CYS A 243 17.23 -32.02 13.60
N ALA A 244 18.31 -31.51 12.98
CA ALA A 244 19.54 -32.28 12.81
C ALA A 244 20.18 -32.68 14.16
N SER A 245 20.22 -31.76 15.12
CA SER A 245 20.80 -32.00 16.45
C SER A 245 19.94 -32.90 17.35
N ILE A 246 18.60 -32.88 17.20
CA ILE A 246 17.71 -33.87 17.84
C ILE A 246 17.92 -35.27 17.25
N SER A 247 18.07 -35.36 15.92
CA SER A 247 18.31 -36.63 15.23
C SER A 247 19.68 -37.25 15.58
N GLU A 248 20.71 -36.42 15.78
CA GLU A 248 22.03 -36.85 16.25
C GLU A 248 22.04 -37.26 17.73
N ARG A 249 21.30 -36.57 18.62
CA ARG A 249 21.14 -37.00 20.02
C ARG A 249 20.43 -38.35 20.12
N ASN A 250 19.36 -38.55 19.36
CA ASN A 250 18.64 -39.82 19.35
C ASN A 250 19.49 -40.98 18.79
N ARG A 251 20.39 -40.73 17.83
CA ARG A 251 21.34 -41.75 17.35
C ARG A 251 22.42 -42.12 18.38
N ARG A 252 22.78 -41.21 19.28
CA ARG A 252 23.78 -41.46 20.34
C ARG A 252 23.19 -42.16 21.56
N SER A 253 21.88 -42.02 21.83
CA SER A 253 21.20 -42.72 22.94
C SER A 253 20.84 -44.19 22.66
N VAL A 254 21.03 -44.67 21.43
CA VAL A 254 20.70 -46.05 21.01
C VAL A 254 21.98 -46.89 20.79
N ARG A 255 23.14 -46.40 21.27
CA ARG A 255 24.41 -47.13 21.26
C ARG A 255 24.92 -47.38 22.67
#